data_AF-A0A4R3MJZ5-F1
#
_entry.id   AF-A0A4R3MJZ5-F1
#
_cell.length_a   1.000
_cell.length_b   1.000
_cell.length_c   1.000
_cell.angle_alpha   90.00
_cell.angle_beta   90.00
_cell.angle_gamma   90.00
#
_symmetry.space_group_name_H-M   'P 1'
#
loop_
_entity.id
_entity.type
_entity.pdbx_description
1 polymer ?
#
loop_
_entity_poly.entity_id
_entity_poly.type
_entity_poly.pdbx_seq_one_letter_code
_entity_poly.pdbx_strand_id
1 'polypeptide(L)' 'MDGYEKLANAIVVQAVKDYRSAEHSSIRRSIERFFRSQWFQALTSIDGEKLIKDLRRELNQE' A
#
# COMPACT_ATOMS: atom_id res chain seq x y z
N MET A 1 16.38 13.86 8.35
CA MET A 1 15.20 13.25 7.70
C MET A 1 14.03 14.18 7.91
N ASP A 2 13.58 14.75 6.80
CA ASP A 2 12.49 15.71 6.66
C ASP A 2 11.17 15.14 7.22
N GLY A 3 10.34 15.98 7.84
CA GLY A 3 9.02 15.58 8.35
C GLY A 3 8.12 14.98 7.25
N TYR A 4 8.29 15.40 6.00
CA TYR A 4 7.52 14.86 4.87
C TYR A 4 7.86 13.40 4.55
N GLU A 5 9.12 13.00 4.66
CA GLU A 5 9.55 11.60 4.46
C GLU A 5 8.93 10.67 5.51
N LYS A 6 8.91 11.13 6.77
CA LYS A 6 8.27 10.37 7.87
C LYS A 6 6.77 10.22 7.64
N LEU A 7 6.11 11.28 7.18
CA LEU A 7 4.69 11.25 6.86
C LEU A 7 4.39 10.31 5.69
N ALA A 8 5.18 10.39 4.61
CA ALA A 8 5.06 9.52 3.45
C ALA A 8 5.16 8.05 3.85
N ASN A 9 6.18 7.70 4.62
CA ASN A 9 6.37 6.34 5.14
C ASN A 9 5.20 5.90 6.02
N ALA A 10 4.70 6.77 6.90
CA ALA A 10 3.55 6.46 7.75
C ALA A 10 2.27 6.17 6.93
N ILE A 11 2.02 6.93 5.87
CA ILE A 11 0.88 6.72 4.96
C ILE A 11 1.00 5.34 4.28
N VAL A 12 2.18 4.99 3.77
CA VAL A 12 2.42 3.70 3.11
C VAL A 12 2.22 2.53 4.09
N VAL A 13 2.78 2.64 5.29
CA VAL A 13 2.61 1.62 6.35
C VAL A 13 1.14 1.46 6.74
N GLN A 14 0.40 2.56 6.85
CA GLN A 14 -1.01 2.50 7.19
C GLN A 14 -1.83 1.83 6.06
N ALA A 15 -1.58 2.18 4.80
CA ALA A 15 -2.27 1.57 3.66
C ALA A 15 -2.06 0.04 3.59
N VAL A 16 -0.87 -0.44 3.96
CA VAL A 16 -0.59 -1.89 4.05
C VAL A 16 -1.41 -2.55 5.17
N LYS A 17 -1.52 -1.91 6.34
CA LYS A 17 -2.36 -2.43 7.43
C LYS A 17 -3.83 -2.48 7.03
N ASP A 18 -4.33 -1.40 6.43
CA ASP A 18 -5.70 -1.31 5.97
C ASP A 18 -6.01 -2.36 4.89
N TYR A 19 -5.03 -2.72 4.05
CA TYR A 19 -5.17 -3.78 3.06
C TYR A 19 -5.36 -5.16 3.72
N ARG A 20 -4.57 -5.45 4.75
CA ARG A 20 -4.62 -6.71 5.50
C ARG A 20 -5.92 -6.85 6.29
N SER A 21 -6.39 -5.77 6.92
CA SER A 21 -7.65 -5.76 7.68
C SER A 21 -8.90 -5.57 6.82
N ALA A 22 -8.78 -5.32 5.52
CA ALA A 22 -9.93 -5.09 4.66
C ALA A 22 -10.72 -6.39 4.47
N GLU A 23 -11.92 -6.46 5.02
CA GLU A 23 -12.88 -7.56 4.81
C GLU A 23 -13.51 -7.50 3.41
N HIS A 24 -13.70 -6.30 2.88
CA HIS A 24 -14.34 -6.09 1.59
C HIS A 24 -13.34 -5.94 0.44
N SER A 25 -13.58 -6.69 -0.64
CA SER A 25 -12.77 -6.62 -1.86
C SER A 25 -12.75 -5.23 -2.52
N SER A 26 -13.76 -4.39 -2.29
CA SER A 26 -13.81 -3.00 -2.76
C SER A 26 -12.75 -2.12 -2.11
N ILE A 27 -12.52 -2.27 -0.80
CA ILE A 27 -11.51 -1.53 -0.05
C ILE A 27 -10.12 -1.95 -0.52
N ARG A 28 -9.88 -3.26 -0.64
CA ARG A 28 -8.62 -3.81 -1.20
C ARG A 28 -8.33 -3.21 -2.59
N ARG A 29 -9.30 -3.21 -3.50
CA ARG A 29 -9.15 -2.60 -4.84
C ARG A 29 -8.82 -1.11 -4.79
N SER A 30 -9.41 -0.34 -3.88
CA SER A 30 -9.09 1.07 -3.72
C SER A 30 -7.65 1.29 -3.24
N ILE A 31 -7.17 0.48 -2.30
CA ILE A 31 -5.79 0.54 -1.82
C ILE A 31 -4.80 0.12 -2.91
N GLU A 32 -5.12 -0.89 -3.72
CA GLU A 32 -4.26 -1.24 -4.86
C GLU A 32 -4.20 -0.13 -5.92
N ARG A 33 -5.31 0.60 -6.14
CA ARG A 33 -5.29 1.80 -6.99
C ARG A 33 -4.39 2.88 -6.42
N PHE A 34 -4.37 3.05 -5.10
CA PHE A 34 -3.43 3.95 -4.43
C PHE A 34 -1.98 3.54 -4.68
N PHE A 35 -1.61 2.27 -4.50
CA PHE A 35 -0.24 1.78 -4.77
C PHE A 35 0.17 1.90 -6.26
N ARG A 36 -0.79 1.91 -7.19
CA ARG A 36 -0.55 2.15 -8.63
C ARG A 36 -0.52 3.64 -9.01
N SER A 37 -0.83 4.54 -8.08
CA SER A 37 -0.97 5.95 -8.38
C SER A 37 0.39 6.65 -8.54
N GLN A 38 0.41 7.69 -9.37
CA GLN A 38 1.56 8.59 -9.49
C GLN A 38 1.92 9.25 -8.15
N TRP A 39 0.94 9.48 -7.29
CA TRP A 39 1.16 10.03 -5.96
C TRP A 39 1.96 9.08 -5.07
N PHE A 40 1.68 7.76 -5.10
CA PHE A 40 2.48 6.76 -4.40
C PHE A 40 3.93 6.72 -4.92
N GLN A 41 4.13 6.76 -6.24
CA GLN A 41 5.46 6.81 -6.86
C GLN A 41 6.25 8.08 -6.47
N ALA A 42 5.55 9.20 -6.25
CA ALA A 42 6.18 10.43 -5.78
C ALA A 42 6.57 10.38 -4.29
N LEU A 43 5.85 9.60 -3.48
CA LEU A 43 6.09 9.46 -2.04
C LEU A 43 7.18 8.43 -1.71
N THR A 44 7.37 7.42 -2.55
CA THR A 44 8.31 6.32 -2.30
C THR A 44 8.85 5.71 -3.59
N SER A 45 10.07 5.19 -3.53
CA SER A 45 10.68 4.43 -4.63
C SER A 45 10.29 2.94 -4.63
N ILE A 46 9.37 2.52 -3.75
CA ILE A 46 8.86 1.15 -3.71
C ILE A 46 8.04 0.85 -4.98
N ASP A 47 8.26 -0.32 -5.56
CA ASP A 47 7.40 -0.84 -6.64
C ASP A 47 6.04 -1.27 -6.08
N GLY A 48 5.01 -0.47 -6.37
CA GLY A 48 3.64 -0.71 -5.94
C GLY A 48 3.06 -2.03 -6.47
N GLU A 49 3.43 -2.48 -7.67
CA GLU A 49 2.95 -3.76 -8.21
C GLU A 49 3.56 -4.94 -7.46
N LYS A 50 4.85 -4.84 -7.11
CA LYS A 50 5.52 -5.86 -6.30
C LYS A 50 4.87 -5.94 -4.91
N LEU A 51 4.61 -4.80 -4.27
CA LEU A 51 3.91 -4.72 -2.99
C LEU A 51 2.53 -5.39 -3.03
N ILE A 52 1.73 -5.11 -4.06
CA ILE A 52 0.41 -5.73 -4.24
C ILE A 52 0.52 -7.25 -4.39
N LYS A 53 1.48 -7.74 -5.19
CA LYS A 53 1.66 -9.19 -5.39
C LYS A 53 2.01 -9.90 -4.09
N ASP A 54 2.88 -9.30 -3.28
CA ASP A 54 3.27 -9.88 -2.00
C ASP A 54 2.09 -9.86 -1.00
N LEU A 55 1.35 -8.75 -0.91
CA LEU A 55 0.15 -8.67 -0.06
C LEU A 55 -0.95 -9.67 -0.45
N ARG A 56 -1.18 -9.87 -1.75
CA ARG A 56 -2.13 -10.89 -2.24
C ARG A 56 -1.65 -12.30 -1.93
N ARG A 57 -0.33 -12.54 -1.97
CA ARG A 57 0.24 -13.84 -1.61
C ARG A 57 0.04 -14.11 -0.11
N GLU A 58 0.33 -13.12 0.74
CA GLU A 58 0.11 -13.21 2.20
C GLU A 58 -1.34 -13.62 2.51
N LEU A 59 -2.34 -12.92 1.95
CA LEU A 59 -3.75 -13.18 2.22
C LEU A 59 -4.31 -14.46 1.59
N ASN A 60 -3.65 -15.02 0.57
CA ASN A 60 -4.04 -16.30 -0.04
C ASN A 60 -3.33 -17.50 0.63
N GLN A 61 -2.38 -17.25 1.53
CA GLN A 61 -1.66 -18.26 2.31
C GLN A 61 -2.24 -18.45 3.72
N GLU A 62 -3.19 -17.61 4.13
CA GLU A 62 -4.10 -17.81 5.27
C GLU A 62 -5.40 -18.50 4.82
#